data_AF-A0A5F0LJT0-F1
#
_entry.id   AF-A0A5F0LJT0-F1
#
_cell.length_a   1.000
_cell.length_b   1.000
_cell.length_c   1.000
_cell.angle_alpha   90.00
_cell.angle_beta   90.00
_cell.angle_gamma   90.00
#
_symmetry.space_group_name_H-M   'P 1'
#
loop_
_entity.id
_entity.type
_entity.pdbx_description
1 polymer ?
#
loop_
_entity_poly.entity_id
_entity_poly.type
_entity_poly.pdbx_seq_one_letter_code
_entity_poly.pdbx_strand_id
1 'polypeptide(L)'
;EQAARLNQEQFTEALANTQADEAALAEKLTDDMRPSYLQGEVTRLTNAIAALGAVNLAALDELATASERKNFLDAQYADLNEAITTLQDAIHKIDIETRGLLQDTFDKVNGHFAELFPILFGGGQAKLTMTGDEILDSGVQVMAQPPGKKNATIHLLSGGEKALTATALVFSMFQLNPAPFCLLDEVDAPLDDANTERFCNMVKRMSSNTQFLFISHNKIAMEMANQLIGVTMQEQGVSRIVAVDMEAAANFTSEVQAA
;
A
#
# COMPACT_ATOMS: atom_id res chain seq x y z
N GLU A 1 -50.30 -84.29 19.79
CA GLU A 1 -48.93 -84.70 20.18
C GLU A 1 -47.87 -84.29 19.18
N GLN A 2 -47.93 -84.72 17.91
CA GLN A 2 -46.88 -84.38 16.92
C GLN A 2 -46.62 -82.87 16.76
N ALA A 3 -47.65 -82.03 16.70
CA ALA A 3 -47.48 -80.58 16.55
C ALA A 3 -46.85 -79.88 17.78
N ALA A 4 -47.14 -80.37 18.99
CA ALA A 4 -46.55 -79.81 20.21
C ALA A 4 -45.06 -80.12 20.32
N ARG A 5 -44.69 -81.35 19.95
CA ARG A 5 -43.29 -81.79 19.89
C ARG A 5 -42.49 -81.00 18.84
N LEU A 6 -43.08 -80.76 17.67
CA LEU A 6 -42.46 -79.99 16.61
C LEU A 6 -42.20 -78.53 17.03
N ASN A 7 -43.16 -77.90 17.72
CA ASN A 7 -42.98 -76.55 18.26
C ASN A 7 -41.90 -76.50 19.34
N GLN A 8 -41.85 -77.50 20.23
CA GLN A 8 -40.81 -77.58 21.26
C GLN A 8 -39.43 -77.72 20.63
N GLU A 9 -39.28 -78.59 19.63
CA GLU A 9 -38.03 -78.75 18.88
C GLU A 9 -37.63 -77.43 18.19
N GLN A 10 -38.59 -76.74 17.56
CA GLN A 10 -38.35 -75.43 16.92
C GLN A 10 -37.90 -74.33 17.90
N PHE A 11 -38.53 -74.21 19.07
CA PHE A 11 -38.13 -73.20 20.06
C PHE A 11 -36.81 -73.54 20.72
N THR A 12 -36.53 -74.83 20.95
CA THR A 12 -35.24 -75.30 21.47
C THR A 12 -34.11 -74.96 20.48
N GLU A 13 -34.35 -75.19 19.19
CA GLU A 13 -33.40 -74.84 18.13
C GLU A 13 -33.18 -73.32 18.01
N ALA A 14 -34.25 -72.52 18.16
CA ALA A 14 -34.16 -71.06 18.15
C ALA A 14 -33.35 -70.49 19.35
N LEU A 15 -33.51 -71.08 20.54
CA LEU A 15 -32.72 -70.71 21.73
C LEU A 15 -31.24 -71.06 21.54
N ALA A 16 -30.96 -72.24 20.97
CA ALA A 16 -29.59 -72.65 20.66
C ALA A 16 -28.92 -71.72 19.63
N ASN A 17 -29.64 -71.37 18.56
CA ASN A 17 -29.12 -70.49 17.50
C ASN A 17 -28.86 -69.05 17.97
N THR A 18 -29.61 -68.57 18.97
CA THR A 18 -29.42 -67.24 19.56
C THR A 18 -28.42 -67.23 20.72
N GLN A 19 -27.82 -68.40 21.05
CA GLN A 19 -26.95 -68.59 22.21
C GLN A 19 -27.58 -68.03 23.49
N ALA A 20 -28.88 -68.28 23.67
CA ALA A 20 -29.63 -67.73 24.78
C ALA A 20 -29.20 -68.35 26.12
N ASP A 21 -29.04 -67.51 27.14
CA ASP A 21 -28.80 -67.96 28.51
C ASP A 21 -30.12 -68.43 29.13
N GLU A 22 -30.36 -69.74 29.07
CA GLU A 22 -31.60 -70.36 29.56
C GLU A 22 -31.78 -70.19 31.08
N ALA A 23 -30.69 -70.14 31.85
CA ALA A 23 -30.76 -69.94 33.30
C ALA A 23 -31.22 -68.52 33.63
N ALA A 24 -30.66 -67.51 32.95
CA ALA A 24 -31.08 -66.13 33.11
C ALA A 24 -32.49 -65.84 32.58
N LEU A 25 -32.96 -66.62 31.60
CA LEU A 25 -34.34 -66.54 31.09
C LEU A 25 -35.35 -67.18 32.06
N ALA A 26 -34.98 -68.30 32.68
CA ALA A 26 -35.81 -68.98 33.68
C ALA A 26 -36.10 -68.08 34.89
N GLU A 27 -35.13 -67.29 35.35
CA GLU A 27 -35.33 -66.33 36.45
C GLU A 27 -36.28 -65.17 36.10
N LYS A 28 -36.45 -64.87 34.81
CA LYS A 28 -37.32 -63.79 34.33
C LYS A 28 -38.73 -64.25 34.00
N LEU A 29 -38.98 -65.56 34.00
CA LEU A 29 -40.30 -66.15 33.82
C LEU A 29 -41.03 -66.15 35.17
N THR A 30 -42.21 -65.57 35.20
CA THR A 30 -43.13 -65.64 36.35
C THR A 30 -44.32 -66.53 35.96
N ASP A 31 -44.86 -67.30 36.90
CA ASP A 31 -45.95 -68.28 36.62
C ASP A 31 -47.21 -67.65 35.99
N ASP A 32 -47.42 -66.35 36.17
CA ASP A 32 -48.54 -65.58 35.61
C ASP A 32 -48.30 -65.09 34.16
N MET A 33 -47.11 -65.30 33.60
CA MET A 33 -46.78 -64.85 32.25
C MET A 33 -47.40 -65.75 31.20
N ARG A 34 -48.37 -65.20 30.47
CA ARG A 34 -48.95 -65.86 29.31
C ARG A 34 -48.03 -65.75 28.10
N PRO A 35 -47.80 -66.83 27.34
CA PRO A 35 -47.00 -66.80 26.11
C PRO A 35 -47.46 -65.73 25.11
N SER A 36 -48.76 -65.43 25.07
CA SER A 36 -49.33 -64.39 24.20
C SER A 36 -48.85 -62.97 24.50
N TYR A 37 -48.54 -62.66 25.77
CA TYR A 37 -48.02 -61.36 26.17
C TYR A 37 -46.58 -61.17 25.68
N LEU A 38 -45.73 -62.18 25.88
CA LEU A 38 -44.35 -62.16 25.40
C LEU A 38 -44.29 -62.06 23.87
N GLN A 39 -45.18 -62.76 23.16
CA GLN A 39 -45.30 -62.64 21.70
C GLN A 39 -45.72 -61.23 21.25
N GLY A 40 -46.61 -60.59 22.01
CA GLY A 40 -47.00 -59.19 21.79
C GLY A 40 -45.84 -58.22 21.95
N GLU A 41 -45.04 -58.40 23.01
CA GLU A 41 -43.84 -57.58 23.27
C GLU A 41 -42.75 -57.79 22.21
N VAL A 42 -42.53 -59.04 21.77
CA VAL A 42 -41.61 -59.33 20.66
C VAL A 42 -42.06 -58.60 19.40
N THR A 43 -43.36 -58.62 19.08
CA THR A 43 -43.92 -57.92 17.91
C THR A 43 -43.78 -56.40 18.05
N ARG A 44 -44.05 -55.83 19.23
CA ARG A 44 -43.89 -54.40 19.52
C ARG A 44 -42.44 -53.95 19.35
N LEU A 45 -41.49 -54.68 19.92
CA LEU A 45 -40.06 -54.39 19.80
C LEU A 45 -39.57 -54.55 18.36
N THR A 46 -40.06 -55.56 17.65
CA THR A 46 -39.72 -55.80 16.24
C THR A 46 -40.18 -54.63 15.36
N ASN A 47 -41.42 -54.16 15.56
CA ASN A 47 -41.94 -52.99 14.85
C ASN A 47 -41.19 -51.69 15.22
N ALA A 48 -40.81 -51.53 16.49
CA ALA A 48 -40.01 -50.39 16.94
C ALA A 48 -38.61 -50.39 16.29
N ILE A 49 -37.98 -51.56 16.17
CA ILE A 49 -36.69 -51.72 15.48
C ILE A 49 -36.84 -51.43 13.98
N ALA A 50 -37.90 -51.95 13.34
CA ALA A 50 -38.16 -51.68 11.92
C ALA A 50 -38.42 -50.18 11.64
N ALA A 51 -39.05 -49.46 12.58
CA ALA A 51 -39.31 -48.03 12.48
C ALA A 51 -38.04 -47.15 12.52
N LEU A 52 -36.93 -47.66 13.08
CA LEU A 52 -35.63 -46.96 13.08
C LEU A 52 -35.00 -46.90 11.68
N GLY A 53 -35.51 -47.67 10.72
CA GLY A 53 -35.02 -47.69 9.35
C GLY A 53 -33.73 -48.51 9.18
N ALA A 54 -33.13 -48.41 8.00
CA ALA A 54 -31.88 -49.11 7.71
C ALA A 54 -30.72 -48.50 8.51
N VAL A 55 -30.02 -49.34 9.27
CA VAL A 55 -28.82 -48.94 10.01
C VAL A 55 -27.70 -48.66 9.01
N ASN A 56 -27.17 -47.43 9.00
CA ASN A 56 -26.00 -47.10 8.21
C ASN A 56 -24.74 -47.65 8.90
N LEU A 57 -24.32 -48.85 8.48
CA LEU A 57 -23.12 -49.50 9.02
C LEU A 57 -21.83 -48.72 8.71
N ALA A 58 -21.83 -47.86 7.69
CA ALA A 58 -20.68 -47.01 7.33
C ALA A 58 -20.63 -45.68 8.12
N ALA A 59 -21.66 -45.37 8.92
CA ALA A 59 -21.76 -44.06 9.59
C ALA A 59 -20.58 -43.77 10.53
N LEU A 60 -20.02 -44.79 11.17
CA LEU A 60 -18.86 -44.63 12.06
C LEU A 60 -17.59 -44.26 11.29
N ASP A 61 -17.34 -44.91 10.15
CA ASP A 61 -16.19 -44.64 9.29
C ASP A 61 -16.32 -43.28 8.59
N GLU A 62 -17.52 -42.93 8.14
CA GLU A 62 -17.83 -41.61 7.58
C GLU A 62 -17.64 -40.49 8.60
N LEU A 63 -18.10 -40.68 9.84
CA LEU A 63 -17.90 -39.72 10.93
C LEU A 63 -16.42 -39.53 11.24
N ALA A 64 -15.64 -40.61 11.28
CA ALA A 64 -14.19 -40.53 11.50
C ALA A 64 -13.50 -39.71 10.40
N THR A 65 -13.79 -40.03 9.13
CA THR A 65 -13.24 -39.33 7.96
C THR A 65 -13.64 -37.85 7.93
N ALA A 66 -14.93 -37.55 8.20
CA ALA A 66 -15.42 -36.18 8.24
C ALA A 66 -14.80 -35.37 9.39
N SER A 67 -14.61 -36.00 10.55
CA SER A 67 -13.99 -35.36 11.72
C SER A 67 -12.51 -35.06 11.48
N GLU A 68 -11.77 -35.97 10.86
CA GLU A 68 -10.38 -35.74 10.47
C GLU A 68 -10.26 -34.57 9.49
N ARG A 69 -11.10 -34.55 8.44
CA ARG A 69 -11.14 -33.45 7.48
C ARG A 69 -11.50 -32.12 8.14
N LYS A 70 -12.46 -32.12 9.08
CA LYS A 70 -12.83 -30.92 9.83
C LYS A 70 -11.64 -30.39 10.63
N ASN A 71 -10.97 -31.25 11.41
CA ASN A 71 -9.83 -30.84 12.23
C ASN A 71 -8.69 -30.25 11.38
N PHE A 72 -8.43 -30.84 10.21
CA PHE A 72 -7.44 -30.31 9.27
C PHE A 72 -7.83 -28.93 8.72
N LEU A 73 -9.09 -28.73 8.33
CA LEU A 73 -9.57 -27.44 7.82
C LEU A 73 -9.61 -26.37 8.93
N ASP A 74 -10.02 -26.74 10.14
CA ASP A 74 -10.03 -25.83 11.30
C ASP A 74 -8.61 -25.35 11.62
N ALA A 75 -7.61 -26.23 11.56
CA ALA A 75 -6.21 -25.86 11.74
C ALA A 75 -5.70 -24.88 10.66
N GLN A 76 -5.99 -25.14 9.39
CA GLN A 76 -5.63 -24.21 8.30
C GLN A 76 -6.36 -22.88 8.40
N TYR A 77 -7.62 -22.88 8.84
CA TYR A 77 -8.39 -21.66 9.05
C TYR A 77 -7.80 -20.81 10.19
N ALA A 78 -7.37 -21.45 11.28
CA ALA A 78 -6.69 -20.77 12.38
C ALA A 78 -5.36 -20.15 11.93
N ASP A 79 -4.53 -20.91 11.22
CA ASP A 79 -3.26 -20.44 10.67
C ASP A 79 -3.45 -19.24 9.71
N LEU A 80 -4.43 -19.33 8.81
CA LEU A 80 -4.75 -18.23 7.89
C LEU A 80 -5.19 -16.97 8.64
N ASN A 81 -6.02 -17.10 9.68
CA ASN A 81 -6.44 -15.94 10.46
C ASN A 81 -5.28 -15.31 11.23
N GLU A 82 -4.39 -16.12 11.81
CA GLU A 82 -3.18 -15.62 12.47
C GLU A 82 -2.27 -14.87 11.49
N ALA A 83 -2.10 -15.40 10.27
CA ALA A 83 -1.36 -14.73 9.21
C ALA A 83 -2.03 -13.40 8.80
N ILE A 84 -3.36 -13.36 8.68
CA ILE A 84 -4.11 -12.13 8.39
C ILE A 84 -3.88 -11.08 9.47
N THR A 85 -4.01 -11.46 10.74
CA THR A 85 -3.77 -10.53 11.87
C THR A 85 -2.33 -10.00 11.86
N THR A 86 -1.35 -10.87 11.65
CA THR A 86 0.06 -10.47 11.56
C THR A 86 0.32 -9.49 10.43
N LEU A 87 -0.29 -9.72 9.26
CA LEU A 87 -0.18 -8.80 8.12
C LEU A 87 -0.87 -7.47 8.38
N GLN A 88 -2.03 -7.47 9.04
CA GLN A 88 -2.74 -6.24 9.43
C GLN A 88 -1.92 -5.41 10.41
N ASP A 89 -1.29 -6.05 11.40
CA ASP A 89 -0.41 -5.37 12.35
C ASP A 89 0.82 -4.78 11.66
N ALA A 90 1.40 -5.50 10.70
CA ALA A 90 2.52 -5.01 9.89
C ALA A 90 2.12 -3.79 9.05
N ILE A 91 0.97 -3.83 8.38
CA ILE A 91 0.43 -2.69 7.61
C ILE A 91 0.24 -1.49 8.54
N HIS A 92 -0.39 -1.70 9.71
CA HIS A 92 -0.64 -0.61 10.64
C HIS A 92 0.65 0.06 11.13
N LYS A 93 1.69 -0.74 11.40
CA LYS A 93 3.00 -0.23 11.78
C LYS A 93 3.65 0.58 10.65
N ILE A 94 3.59 0.10 9.40
CA ILE A 94 4.09 0.81 8.23
C ILE A 94 3.34 2.13 8.03
N ASP A 95 2.03 2.15 8.21
CA ASP A 95 1.24 3.36 8.05
C ASP A 95 1.62 4.42 9.09
N ILE A 96 1.84 4.04 10.35
CA ILE A 96 2.28 4.97 11.41
C ILE A 96 3.64 5.58 11.06
N GLU A 97 4.60 4.76 10.64
CA GLU A 97 5.94 5.22 10.27
C GLU A 97 5.89 6.13 9.02
N THR A 98 5.09 5.75 8.02
CA THR A 98 4.91 6.51 6.79
C THR A 98 4.26 7.86 7.06
N ARG A 99 3.23 7.92 7.94
CA ARG A 99 2.61 9.19 8.36
C ARG A 99 3.62 10.14 8.99
N GLY A 100 4.45 9.62 9.91
CA GLY A 100 5.50 10.42 10.55
C GLY A 100 6.49 10.98 9.54
N LEU A 101 7.01 10.12 8.66
CA LEU A 101 7.97 10.52 7.64
C LEU A 101 7.39 11.55 6.65
N LEU A 102 6.13 11.36 6.24
CA LEU A 102 5.45 12.26 5.31
C LEU A 102 5.19 13.62 5.95
N GLN A 103 4.75 13.65 7.21
CA GLN A 103 4.54 14.88 7.98
C GLN A 103 5.86 15.65 8.14
N ASP A 104 6.93 14.97 8.57
CA ASP A 104 8.26 15.59 8.73
C ASP A 104 8.79 16.17 7.42
N THR A 105 8.60 15.43 6.32
CA THR A 105 9.00 15.86 4.96
C THR A 105 8.19 17.08 4.54
N PHE A 106 6.87 17.04 4.75
CA PHE A 106 5.97 18.15 4.42
C PHE A 106 6.34 19.42 5.17
N ASP A 107 6.58 19.32 6.48
CA ASP A 107 6.92 20.48 7.31
C ASP A 107 8.26 21.10 6.92
N LYS A 108 9.27 20.27 6.59
CA LYS A 108 10.56 20.76 6.08
C LYS A 108 10.42 21.46 4.74
N VAL A 109 9.71 20.85 3.78
CA VAL A 109 9.50 21.45 2.45
C VAL A 109 8.70 22.74 2.58
N ASN A 110 7.67 22.78 3.43
CA ASN A 110 6.88 23.98 3.70
C ASN A 110 7.73 25.10 4.32
N GLY A 111 8.65 24.76 5.24
CA GLY A 111 9.61 25.70 5.81
C GLY A 111 10.57 26.28 4.76
N HIS A 112 11.21 25.43 3.95
CA HIS A 112 12.07 25.88 2.86
C HIS A 112 11.32 26.73 1.83
N PHE A 113 10.07 26.36 1.51
CA PHE A 113 9.25 27.11 0.57
C PHE A 113 8.88 28.49 1.10
N ALA A 114 8.56 28.60 2.39
CA ALA A 114 8.31 29.88 3.04
C ALA A 114 9.55 30.79 3.10
N GLU A 115 10.77 30.22 3.16
CA GLU A 115 12.03 30.98 3.13
C GLU A 115 12.45 31.38 1.70
N LEU A 116 12.36 30.45 0.74
CA LEU A 116 12.84 30.65 -0.64
C LEU A 116 11.93 31.57 -1.45
N PHE A 117 10.62 31.50 -1.23
CA PHE A 117 9.67 32.29 -2.00
C PHE A 117 9.91 33.81 -1.85
N PRO A 118 10.04 34.38 -0.65
CA PRO A 118 10.38 35.80 -0.49
C PRO A 118 11.70 36.21 -1.11
N ILE A 119 12.71 35.33 -1.15
CA ILE A 119 14.01 35.62 -1.76
C ILE A 119 13.87 35.78 -3.27
N LEU A 120 13.10 34.91 -3.92
CA LEU A 120 12.86 34.96 -5.37
C LEU A 120 11.92 36.11 -5.77
N PHE A 121 10.88 36.38 -4.98
CA PHE A 121 9.90 37.44 -5.27
C PHE A 121 10.23 38.80 -4.67
N GLY A 122 11.29 38.92 -3.86
CA GLY A 122 11.66 40.16 -3.17
C GLY A 122 10.63 40.57 -2.11
N GLY A 123 9.98 39.58 -1.50
CA GLY A 123 8.85 39.74 -0.58
C GLY A 123 7.71 38.77 -0.88
N GLY A 124 6.58 38.94 -0.20
CA GLY A 124 5.45 38.01 -0.28
C GLY A 124 5.58 36.83 0.69
N GLN A 125 4.64 35.89 0.59
CA GLN A 125 4.60 34.68 1.41
C GLN A 125 4.04 33.52 0.61
N ALA A 126 4.53 32.32 0.88
CA ALA A 126 3.97 31.10 0.32
C ALA A 126 3.95 29.99 1.37
N LYS A 127 2.99 29.07 1.23
CA LYS A 127 2.84 27.93 2.12
C LYS A 127 2.18 26.76 1.39
N LEU A 128 2.44 25.56 1.88
CA LEU A 128 1.73 24.36 1.52
C LEU A 128 0.58 24.12 2.50
N THR A 129 -0.53 23.57 2.03
CA THR A 129 -1.69 23.24 2.86
C THR A 129 -2.27 21.92 2.41
N MET A 130 -2.49 20.99 3.35
CA MET A 130 -3.17 19.72 3.06
C MET A 130 -4.66 19.96 2.81
N THR A 131 -5.24 19.25 1.84
CA THR A 131 -6.65 19.44 1.47
C THR A 131 -7.63 18.63 2.32
N GLY A 132 -7.15 17.66 3.10
CA GLY A 132 -7.96 16.80 3.95
C GLY A 132 -7.31 16.53 5.30
N ASP A 133 -8.04 15.80 6.15
CA ASP A 133 -7.63 15.51 7.53
C ASP A 133 -6.64 14.34 7.62
N GLU A 134 -6.75 13.35 6.71
CA GLU A 134 -5.87 12.18 6.66
C GLU A 134 -4.70 12.40 5.70
N ILE A 135 -3.48 12.41 6.22
CA ILE A 135 -2.28 12.79 5.44
C ILE A 135 -1.96 11.84 4.29
N LEU A 136 -2.28 10.55 4.41
CA LEU A 136 -1.99 9.53 3.38
C LEU A 136 -2.94 9.63 2.17
N ASP A 137 -4.15 10.14 2.38
CA ASP A 137 -5.19 10.26 1.35
C ASP A 137 -5.37 11.70 0.85
N SER A 138 -4.70 12.67 1.48
CA SER A 138 -4.87 14.09 1.19
C SER A 138 -4.00 14.58 0.03
N GLY A 139 -4.53 15.52 -0.73
CA GLY A 139 -3.76 16.30 -1.69
C GLY A 139 -3.01 17.45 -1.02
N VAL A 140 -2.01 17.98 -1.72
CA VAL A 140 -1.28 19.19 -1.32
C VAL A 140 -1.72 20.36 -2.20
N GLN A 141 -2.17 21.44 -1.56
CA GLN A 141 -2.46 22.71 -2.22
C GLN A 141 -1.33 23.70 -1.96
N VAL A 142 -0.87 24.34 -3.04
CA VAL A 142 0.15 25.39 -2.97
C VAL A 142 -0.53 26.76 -2.91
N MET A 143 -0.25 27.49 -1.85
CA MET A 143 -0.74 28.85 -1.61
C MET A 143 0.43 29.81 -1.79
N ALA A 144 0.32 30.76 -2.72
CA ALA A 144 1.38 31.70 -3.03
C ALA A 144 0.83 33.12 -3.14
N GLN A 145 1.45 34.04 -2.40
CA GLN A 145 1.05 35.43 -2.31
C GLN A 145 2.26 36.33 -2.62
N PRO A 146 2.43 36.75 -3.90
CA PRO A 146 3.45 37.71 -4.30
C PRO A 146 3.28 39.07 -3.61
N PRO A 147 4.34 39.89 -3.52
CA PRO A 147 4.27 41.20 -2.89
C PRO A 147 3.19 42.09 -3.53
N GLY A 148 2.36 42.71 -2.69
CA GLY A 148 1.30 43.62 -3.14
C GLY A 148 0.00 42.95 -3.64
N LYS A 149 -0.07 41.61 -3.72
CA LYS A 149 -1.29 40.86 -4.09
C LYS A 149 -1.87 40.10 -2.91
N LYS A 150 -3.19 39.90 -2.89
CA LYS A 150 -3.92 39.11 -1.86
C LYS A 150 -4.27 37.70 -2.33
N ASN A 151 -3.75 37.26 -3.47
CA ASN A 151 -4.26 36.04 -4.12
C ASN A 151 -3.81 34.79 -3.37
N ALA A 152 -4.71 33.81 -3.29
CA ALA A 152 -4.55 32.57 -2.52
C ALA A 152 -4.19 31.36 -3.39
N THR A 153 -4.55 31.32 -4.67
CA THR A 153 -4.41 30.12 -5.52
C THR A 153 -3.56 30.39 -6.77
N ILE A 154 -2.70 29.44 -7.14
CA ILE A 154 -1.77 29.53 -8.29
C ILE A 154 -2.47 29.89 -9.61
N HIS A 155 -3.71 29.45 -9.82
CA HIS A 155 -4.42 29.69 -11.08
C HIS A 155 -4.57 31.19 -11.43
N LEU A 156 -4.58 32.07 -10.43
CA LEU A 156 -4.75 33.52 -10.57
C LEU A 156 -3.43 34.27 -10.80
N LEU A 157 -2.29 33.58 -10.86
CA LEU A 157 -0.97 34.17 -11.09
C LEU A 157 -0.69 34.36 -12.60
N SER A 158 0.18 35.34 -12.92
CA SER A 158 0.69 35.54 -14.29
C SER A 158 1.56 34.36 -14.74
N GLY A 159 1.86 34.25 -16.04
CA GLY A 159 2.71 33.17 -16.57
C GLY A 159 4.08 33.10 -15.88
N GLY A 160 4.77 34.25 -15.76
CA GLY A 160 6.06 34.35 -15.05
C GLY A 160 5.94 34.09 -13.56
N GLU A 161 4.89 34.59 -12.89
CA GLU A 161 4.65 34.34 -11.46
C GLU A 161 4.39 32.85 -11.19
N LYS A 162 3.67 32.15 -12.08
CA LYS A 162 3.46 30.70 -12.00
C LYS A 162 4.76 29.94 -12.13
N ALA A 163 5.57 30.28 -13.13
CA ALA A 163 6.87 29.65 -13.36
C ALA A 163 7.80 29.84 -12.16
N LEU A 164 7.92 31.07 -11.65
CA LEU A 164 8.79 31.38 -10.51
C LEU A 164 8.30 30.71 -9.21
N THR A 165 6.98 30.63 -9.00
CA THR A 165 6.40 29.89 -7.86
C THR A 165 6.70 28.39 -7.95
N ALA A 166 6.58 27.80 -9.14
CA ALA A 166 6.90 26.40 -9.37
C ALA A 166 8.40 26.12 -9.15
N THR A 167 9.27 26.98 -9.69
CA THR A 167 10.72 26.90 -9.48
C THR A 167 11.09 27.02 -8.00
N ALA A 168 10.44 27.92 -7.24
CA ALA A 168 10.63 28.02 -5.79
C ALA A 168 10.25 26.72 -5.07
N LEU A 169 9.13 26.08 -5.45
CA LEU A 169 8.71 24.81 -4.87
C LEU A 169 9.70 23.67 -5.18
N VAL A 170 10.14 23.58 -6.44
CA VAL A 170 11.14 22.57 -6.87
C VAL A 170 12.44 22.75 -6.09
N PHE A 171 12.95 23.97 -5.94
CA PHE A 171 14.15 24.22 -5.15
C PHE A 171 13.98 23.95 -3.64
N SER A 172 12.77 24.15 -3.10
CA SER A 172 12.46 23.82 -1.71
C SER A 172 12.54 22.32 -1.43
N MET A 173 12.03 21.52 -2.38
CA MET A 173 12.19 20.06 -2.34
C MET A 173 13.65 19.66 -2.55
N PHE A 174 14.36 20.34 -3.44
CA PHE A 174 15.77 20.06 -3.72
C PHE A 174 16.70 20.31 -2.53
N GLN A 175 16.41 21.31 -1.68
CA GLN A 175 17.17 21.54 -0.45
C GLN A 175 17.03 20.43 0.60
N LEU A 176 15.93 19.66 0.56
CA LEU A 176 15.72 18.57 1.50
C LEU A 176 16.75 17.45 1.29
N ASN A 177 16.99 17.09 0.04
CA ASN A 177 17.97 16.10 -0.39
C ASN A 177 18.69 16.61 -1.64
N PRO A 178 19.77 17.39 -1.49
CA PRO A 178 20.46 18.00 -2.62
C PRO A 178 21.09 16.92 -3.50
N ALA A 179 20.73 16.91 -4.78
CA ALA A 179 21.38 16.05 -5.76
C ALA A 179 22.80 16.57 -6.06
N PRO A 180 23.74 15.70 -6.46
CA PRO A 180 25.09 16.12 -6.82
C PRO A 180 25.13 17.07 -8.01
N PHE A 181 24.19 16.92 -8.96
CA PHE A 181 24.02 17.84 -10.08
C PHE A 181 22.54 18.14 -10.37
N CYS A 182 22.26 19.30 -10.95
CA CYS A 182 20.94 19.76 -11.35
C CYS A 182 21.02 20.33 -12.78
N LEU A 183 20.17 19.82 -13.69
CA LEU A 183 20.01 20.31 -15.06
C LEU A 183 18.73 21.15 -15.17
N LEU A 184 18.85 22.38 -15.64
CA LEU A 184 17.72 23.30 -15.87
C LEU A 184 17.67 23.68 -17.36
N ASP A 185 16.56 23.41 -18.03
CA ASP A 185 16.39 23.70 -19.46
C ASP A 185 15.36 24.82 -19.67
N GLU A 186 15.82 25.98 -20.15
CA GLU A 186 15.02 27.19 -20.45
C GLU A 186 14.01 27.60 -19.36
N VAL A 187 14.35 27.35 -18.09
CA VAL A 187 13.48 27.65 -16.95
C VAL A 187 13.22 29.16 -16.79
N ASP A 188 14.09 29.99 -17.36
CA ASP A 188 14.05 31.44 -17.35
C ASP A 188 13.31 32.07 -18.54
N ALA A 189 12.86 31.28 -19.52
CA ALA A 189 12.09 31.77 -20.68
C ALA A 189 10.84 32.62 -20.32
N PRO A 190 10.05 32.30 -19.27
CA PRO A 190 8.90 33.10 -18.88
C PRO A 190 9.23 34.23 -17.88
N LEU A 191 10.50 34.43 -17.52
CA LEU A 191 10.94 35.41 -16.52
C LEU A 191 11.33 36.74 -17.18
N ASP A 192 11.10 37.84 -16.46
CA ASP A 192 11.65 39.15 -16.83
C ASP A 192 13.08 39.32 -16.26
N ASP A 193 13.78 40.36 -16.72
CA ASP A 193 15.19 40.59 -16.36
C ASP A 193 15.43 40.61 -14.84
N ALA A 194 14.53 41.25 -14.09
CA ALA A 194 14.65 41.37 -12.64
C ALA A 194 14.45 40.02 -11.92
N ASN A 195 13.49 39.19 -12.35
CA ASN A 195 13.29 37.87 -11.78
C ASN A 195 14.38 36.89 -12.22
N THR A 196 14.91 37.01 -13.44
CA THR A 196 16.07 36.24 -13.91
C THR A 196 17.29 36.49 -13.05
N GLU A 197 17.58 37.76 -12.70
CA GLU A 197 18.71 38.09 -11.81
C GLU A 197 18.56 37.42 -10.44
N ARG A 198 17.35 37.46 -9.85
CA ARG A 198 17.07 36.81 -8.55
C ARG A 198 17.20 35.30 -8.62
N PHE A 199 16.72 34.70 -9.71
CA PHE A 199 16.88 33.28 -9.97
C PHE A 199 18.37 32.90 -10.06
N CYS A 200 19.18 33.64 -10.83
CA CYS A 200 20.61 33.38 -10.96
C CYS A 200 21.35 33.51 -9.63
N ASN A 201 21.01 34.53 -8.83
CA ASN A 201 21.57 34.71 -7.49
C ASN A 201 21.23 33.54 -6.54
N MET A 202 20.02 32.99 -6.65
CA MET A 202 19.64 31.79 -5.90
C MET A 202 20.47 30.58 -6.34
N VAL A 203 20.56 30.33 -7.65
CA VAL A 203 21.35 29.23 -8.21
C VAL A 203 22.81 29.32 -7.77
N LYS A 204 23.40 30.53 -7.78
CA LYS A 204 24.77 30.78 -7.31
C LYS A 204 24.95 30.50 -5.81
N ARG A 205 23.93 30.72 -4.98
CA ARG A 205 23.98 30.36 -3.55
C ARG A 205 23.95 28.84 -3.37
N MET A 206 23.11 28.16 -4.13
CA MET A 206 22.95 26.71 -4.08
C MET A 206 24.13 25.96 -4.73
N SER A 207 24.89 26.61 -5.62
CA SER A 207 26.03 25.99 -6.32
C SER A 207 27.20 25.61 -5.42
N SER A 208 27.19 26.07 -4.16
CA SER A 208 28.15 25.66 -3.13
C SER A 208 28.10 24.16 -2.80
N ASN A 209 26.92 23.54 -2.91
CA ASN A 209 26.70 22.14 -2.54
C ASN A 209 26.27 21.26 -3.73
N THR A 210 25.81 21.87 -4.82
CA THR A 210 25.27 21.16 -6.00
C THR A 210 25.86 21.74 -7.27
N GLN A 211 26.24 20.90 -8.23
CA GLN A 211 26.64 21.37 -9.55
C GLN A 211 25.43 21.73 -10.40
N PHE A 212 25.34 22.98 -10.87
CA PHE A 212 24.27 23.42 -11.76
C PHE A 212 24.73 23.43 -13.22
N LEU A 213 23.95 22.81 -14.09
CA LEU A 213 24.03 22.95 -15.53
C LEU A 213 22.71 23.57 -15.99
N PHE A 214 22.75 24.72 -16.64
CA PHE A 214 21.54 25.35 -17.16
C PHE A 214 21.69 25.71 -18.63
N ILE A 215 20.61 25.54 -19.38
CA ILE A 215 20.48 25.85 -20.80
C ILE A 215 19.58 27.07 -20.88
N SER A 216 20.10 28.15 -21.46
CA SER A 216 19.36 29.41 -21.58
C SER A 216 19.91 30.24 -22.75
N HIS A 217 19.02 31.07 -23.31
CA HIS A 217 19.36 32.14 -24.25
C HIS A 217 19.28 33.54 -23.61
N ASN A 218 18.99 33.63 -22.30
CA ASN A 218 18.92 34.89 -21.56
C ASN A 218 20.34 35.37 -21.21
N LYS A 219 20.66 36.58 -21.66
CA LYS A 219 21.98 37.19 -21.46
C LYS A 219 22.38 37.31 -19.99
N ILE A 220 21.42 37.62 -19.11
CA ILE A 220 21.67 37.77 -17.67
C ILE A 220 22.07 36.42 -17.05
N ALA A 221 21.40 35.34 -17.44
CA ALA A 221 21.74 34.00 -16.97
C ALA A 221 23.12 33.56 -17.48
N MET A 222 23.44 33.86 -18.75
CA MET A 222 24.74 33.57 -19.34
C MET A 222 25.88 34.32 -18.67
N GLU A 223 25.69 35.60 -18.32
CA GLU A 223 26.71 36.43 -17.65
C GLU A 223 27.04 35.94 -16.24
N MET A 224 26.08 35.31 -15.56
CA MET A 224 26.24 34.80 -14.19
C MET A 224 26.87 33.39 -14.13
N ALA A 225 27.04 32.72 -15.26
CA ALA A 225 27.66 31.41 -15.36
C ALA A 225 29.17 31.47 -15.10
N ASN A 226 29.71 30.46 -14.41
CA ASN A 226 31.17 30.32 -14.27
C ASN A 226 31.84 29.87 -15.57
N GLN A 227 31.17 29.02 -16.35
CA GLN A 227 31.67 28.49 -17.61
C GLN A 227 30.52 28.42 -18.61
N LEU A 228 30.76 28.84 -19.84
CA LEU A 228 29.79 28.74 -20.92
C LEU A 228 30.19 27.64 -21.90
N ILE A 229 29.23 26.79 -22.24
CA ILE A 229 29.38 25.77 -23.26
C ILE A 229 28.41 26.12 -24.39
N GLY A 230 28.93 26.66 -25.47
CA GLY A 230 28.18 26.96 -26.68
C GLY A 230 28.03 25.71 -27.55
N VAL A 231 26.86 25.53 -28.15
CA VAL A 231 26.62 24.53 -29.18
C VAL A 231 26.43 25.25 -30.51
N THR A 232 27.20 24.85 -31.53
CA THR A 232 27.15 25.44 -32.87
C THR A 232 26.86 24.37 -33.92
N MET A 233 26.17 24.75 -34.99
CA MET A 233 25.92 23.88 -36.14
C MET A 233 26.60 24.47 -37.38
N GLN A 234 27.87 24.13 -37.59
CA GLN A 234 28.62 24.54 -38.79
C GLN A 234 28.16 23.77 -40.04
N GLU A 235 27.79 22.51 -39.85
CA GLU A 235 27.24 21.64 -40.89
C GLU A 235 25.79 21.29 -40.52
N GLN A 236 24.91 21.24 -41.51
CA GLN A 236 23.49 20.98 -41.27
C GLN A 236 23.30 19.60 -40.63
N GLY A 237 22.70 19.57 -39.45
CA GLY A 237 22.44 18.35 -38.68
C GLY A 237 23.61 17.85 -37.83
N VAL A 238 24.77 18.53 -37.81
CA VAL A 238 25.93 18.15 -36.97
C VAL A 238 26.23 19.24 -35.95
N SER A 239 26.03 18.92 -34.68
CA SER A 239 26.35 19.82 -33.56
C SER A 239 27.81 19.70 -33.14
N ARG A 240 28.48 20.83 -32.94
CA ARG A 240 29.83 20.94 -32.38
C ARG A 240 29.81 21.78 -31.11
N ILE A 241 30.50 21.30 -30.09
CA ILE A 241 30.61 21.96 -28.78
C ILE A 241 31.80 22.92 -28.79
N VAL A 242 31.58 24.13 -28.29
CA VAL A 242 32.59 25.17 -28.10
C VAL A 242 32.54 25.61 -26.65
N ALA A 243 33.64 25.44 -25.90
CA ALA A 243 33.72 25.91 -24.52
C ALA A 243 34.35 27.32 -24.48
N VAL A 244 33.74 28.22 -23.72
CA VAL A 244 34.24 29.57 -23.46
C VAL A 244 34.30 29.75 -21.95
N ASP A 245 35.49 30.04 -21.44
CA ASP A 245 35.69 30.44 -20.05
C ASP A 245 35.44 31.95 -19.93
N MET A 246 34.52 32.34 -19.05
CA MET A 246 34.10 33.73 -18.89
C MET A 246 35.19 34.60 -18.27
N GLU A 247 36.01 34.06 -17.36
CA GLU A 247 37.13 34.80 -16.77
C GLU A 247 38.22 35.04 -17.82
N ALA A 248 38.51 34.04 -18.65
CA ALA A 248 39.46 34.18 -19.75
C ALA A 248 38.95 35.19 -20.80
N ALA A 249 37.67 35.14 -21.17
CA ALA A 249 37.08 36.02 -22.16
C ALA A 249 37.07 37.50 -21.74
N ALA A 250 36.82 37.78 -20.45
CA ALA A 250 36.88 39.14 -19.91
C ALA A 250 38.30 39.73 -19.90
N ASN A 251 39.32 38.89 -19.69
CA ASN A 251 40.73 39.33 -19.74
C ASN A 251 41.15 39.69 -21.19
N PHE A 252 40.71 38.91 -22.18
CA PHE A 252 41.00 39.20 -23.60
C PHE A 252 40.42 40.54 -24.09
N THR A 253 39.23 40.93 -23.67
CA THR A 253 38.66 42.24 -24.04
C THR A 253 39.37 43.40 -23.36
N SER A 254 39.89 43.20 -22.14
CA SER A 254 40.65 44.24 -21.42
C SER A 254 42.04 44.49 -22.02
N GLU A 255 42.72 43.45 -22.51
CA GLU A 255 44.01 43.59 -23.19
C GLU A 255 43.88 44.26 -24.55
N VAL A 256 42.79 44.00 -25.29
CA VAL A 256 42.52 44.62 -26.60
C VAL A 256 42.12 46.10 -26.47
N GLN A 257 41.57 46.53 -25.33
CA GLN A 257 41.32 47.96 -25.05
C GLN A 257 42.55 48.71 -24.54
N ALA A 258 43.58 47.99 -24.07
CA ALA A 258 44.82 48.58 -23.56
C ALA A 258 45.94 48.67 -24.63
N ALA A 259 45.70 48.14 -25.84
CA ALA A 259 46.59 48.21 -27.01
C ALA A 259 46.06 49.19 -28.07
#